data_AF-A0A9X1QHL9-F1
#
_entry.id   AF-A0A9X1QHL9-F1
#
_cell.length_a   1.000
_cell.length_b   1.000
_cell.length_c   1.000
_cell.angle_alpha   90.00
_cell.angle_beta   90.00
_cell.angle_gamma   90.00
#
_symmetry.space_group_name_H-M   'P 1'
#
loop_
_entity.id
_entity.type
_entity.pdbx_description
1 polymer ?
#
loop_
_entity_poly.entity_id
_entity_poly.type
_entity_poly.pdbx_seq_one_letter_code
_entity_poly.pdbx_strand_id
1 'polypeptide(L)'
;MKVTKNGLAVCAATLLVSTYAFAEPVKTEAVITAVDGNTITAKTMNGPLTVILTPSTKITQTSGIAKREARPVKALIPGLIFTVNGDMQGQTVTAEDIKFKDRDWRAAVAAKAGTVAEFAELRSAIIGGQEYVIREESIVYFPTGSAVIGVTYKQNLTALAQKAPTYGNYRISILGFADPTGNAAANERLSQKRAMAVSNYLRQTGAIEPGRVLSPSAMGEGTTAPGEAAPVNNTEARRVVVRIVTPKVQLNQ
;
A
#
# COMPACT_ATOMS: atom_id res chain seq x y z
N MET A 1 -19.15 -76.42 35.74
CA MET A 1 -17.90 -76.55 34.95
C MET A 1 -17.97 -75.55 33.81
N LYS A 2 -16.99 -74.64 33.73
CA LYS A 2 -16.86 -73.59 32.69
C LYS A 2 -16.67 -74.21 31.30
N VAL A 3 -17.32 -73.66 30.27
CA VAL A 3 -16.71 -73.36 28.95
C VAL A 3 -17.43 -72.15 28.31
N THR A 4 -16.72 -71.02 28.30
CA THR A 4 -16.78 -69.84 27.41
C THR A 4 -16.43 -70.22 25.96
N LYS A 5 -16.74 -69.55 24.84
CA LYS A 5 -17.22 -68.21 24.44
C LYS A 5 -17.44 -68.28 22.90
N ASN A 6 -18.03 -67.22 22.33
CA ASN A 6 -17.83 -66.61 20.99
C ASN A 6 -19.19 -66.32 20.35
N GLY A 7 -19.69 -65.08 20.21
CA GLY A 7 -19.00 -63.82 19.93
C GLY A 7 -19.27 -63.44 18.47
N LEU A 8 -20.52 -63.10 18.13
CA LEU A 8 -20.92 -62.68 16.78
C LEU A 8 -20.62 -61.17 16.63
N ALA A 9 -19.53 -60.83 15.95
CA ALA A 9 -19.24 -59.46 15.55
C ALA A 9 -19.87 -59.20 14.17
N VAL A 10 -20.86 -58.31 14.13
CA VAL A 10 -21.43 -57.78 12.89
C VAL A 10 -20.49 -56.68 12.38
N CYS A 11 -19.77 -56.94 11.30
CA CYS A 11 -18.99 -55.93 10.58
C CYS A 11 -19.95 -54.98 9.85
N ALA A 12 -20.18 -53.79 10.40
CA ALA A 12 -20.74 -52.67 9.65
C ALA A 12 -19.63 -52.10 8.75
N ALA A 13 -19.68 -52.40 7.46
CA ALA A 13 -18.84 -51.75 6.46
C ALA A 13 -19.34 -50.33 6.24
N THR A 14 -18.73 -49.35 6.91
CA THR A 14 -18.89 -47.93 6.60
C THR A 14 -18.18 -47.64 5.28
N LEU A 15 -18.95 -47.56 4.19
CA LEU A 15 -18.51 -47.00 2.92
C LEU A 15 -18.23 -45.50 3.13
N LEU A 16 -16.95 -45.15 3.31
CA LEU A 16 -16.46 -43.79 3.13
C LEU A 16 -16.60 -43.43 1.64
N VAL A 17 -17.72 -42.81 1.27
CA VAL A 17 -17.82 -42.11 0.00
C VAL A 17 -17.03 -40.81 0.17
N SER A 18 -15.75 -40.84 -0.18
CA SER A 18 -14.97 -39.62 -0.35
C SER A 18 -15.57 -38.85 -1.52
N THR A 19 -16.36 -37.81 -1.23
CA THR A 19 -16.81 -36.88 -2.28
C THR A 19 -15.57 -36.17 -2.81
N TYR A 20 -15.08 -36.60 -3.96
CA TYR A 20 -14.09 -35.85 -4.72
C TYR A 20 -14.75 -34.51 -5.08
N ALA A 21 -14.34 -33.43 -4.41
CA ALA A 21 -14.67 -32.08 -4.82
C ALA A 21 -13.89 -31.83 -6.11
N PHE A 22 -14.51 -32.13 -7.26
CA PHE A 22 -13.96 -31.78 -8.55
C PHE A 22 -13.89 -30.27 -8.65
N ALA A 23 -12.76 -29.76 -9.15
CA ALA A 23 -12.65 -28.34 -9.44
C ALA A 23 -13.62 -28.00 -10.57
N GLU A 24 -14.49 -27.02 -10.36
CA GLU A 24 -15.51 -26.64 -11.33
C GLU A 24 -15.01 -25.48 -12.20
N PRO A 25 -15.16 -25.55 -13.53
CA PRO A 25 -14.78 -24.45 -14.40
C PRO A 25 -15.67 -23.24 -14.10
N VAL A 26 -15.06 -22.12 -13.75
CA VAL A 26 -15.74 -20.88 -13.40
C VAL A 26 -15.31 -19.76 -14.33
N LYS A 27 -16.26 -18.88 -14.63
CA LYS A 27 -16.02 -17.56 -15.22
C LYS A 27 -16.65 -16.51 -14.33
N THR A 28 -15.83 -15.66 -13.71
CA THR A 28 -16.34 -14.64 -12.79
C THR A 28 -15.64 -13.30 -12.97
N GLU A 29 -16.37 -12.22 -12.74
CA GLU A 29 -15.85 -10.86 -12.73
C GLU A 29 -15.57 -10.44 -11.28
N ALA A 30 -14.40 -9.84 -11.07
CA ALA A 30 -13.94 -9.45 -9.74
C ALA A 30 -13.12 -8.16 -9.80
N VAL A 31 -12.95 -7.52 -8.65
CA VAL A 31 -12.06 -6.37 -8.47
C VAL A 31 -10.85 -6.82 -7.68
N ILE A 32 -9.65 -6.59 -8.20
CA ILE A 32 -8.40 -6.90 -7.50
C ILE A 32 -8.28 -6.00 -6.26
N THR A 33 -8.09 -6.60 -5.09
CA THR A 33 -7.79 -5.88 -3.85
C THR A 33 -6.32 -5.95 -3.49
N ALA A 34 -5.63 -7.05 -3.80
CA ALA A 34 -4.19 -7.20 -3.62
C ALA A 34 -3.59 -8.17 -4.65
N VAL A 35 -2.29 -8.02 -4.93
CA VAL A 35 -1.50 -8.92 -5.78
C VAL A 35 -0.20 -9.22 -5.06
N ASP A 36 0.07 -10.50 -4.80
CA ASP A 36 1.25 -11.01 -4.12
C ASP A 36 1.87 -12.15 -4.94
N GLY A 37 2.87 -11.80 -5.76
CA GLY A 37 3.52 -12.72 -6.68
C GLY A 37 2.52 -13.38 -7.63
N ASN A 38 2.20 -14.65 -7.37
CA ASN A 38 1.28 -15.46 -8.16
C ASN A 38 -0.14 -15.51 -7.58
N THR A 39 -0.40 -14.89 -6.44
CA THR A 39 -1.70 -14.90 -5.79
C THR A 39 -2.36 -13.53 -5.90
N ILE A 40 -3.60 -13.50 -6.34
CA ILE A 40 -4.43 -12.31 -6.42
C ILE A 40 -5.57 -12.46 -5.42
N THR A 41 -5.70 -11.50 -4.52
CA THR A 41 -6.89 -11.35 -3.69
C THR A 41 -7.85 -10.42 -4.41
N ALA A 42 -9.10 -10.85 -4.55
CA ALA A 42 -10.13 -10.11 -5.25
C ALA A 42 -11.44 -10.14 -4.48
N LYS A 43 -12.35 -9.24 -4.84
CA LYS A 43 -13.71 -9.20 -4.31
C LYS A 43 -14.70 -9.33 -5.45
N THR A 44 -15.63 -10.25 -5.31
CA THR A 44 -16.80 -10.42 -6.18
C THR A 44 -18.04 -9.85 -5.49
N MET A 45 -19.17 -9.81 -6.19
CA MET A 45 -20.47 -9.50 -5.57
C MET A 45 -20.89 -10.52 -4.50
N ASN A 46 -20.37 -11.75 -4.59
CA ASN A 46 -20.77 -12.88 -3.74
C ASN A 46 -19.79 -13.12 -2.56
N GLY A 47 -18.73 -12.32 -2.46
CA GLY A 47 -17.74 -12.46 -1.40
C GLY A 47 -16.29 -12.35 -1.87
N PRO A 48 -15.32 -12.61 -0.96
CA PRO A 48 -13.91 -12.65 -1.31
C PRO A 48 -13.61 -13.80 -2.27
N LEU A 49 -12.62 -13.58 -3.13
CA LEU A 49 -12.14 -14.53 -4.13
C LEU A 49 -10.60 -14.51 -4.11
N THR A 50 -9.98 -15.67 -4.04
CA THR A 50 -8.54 -15.83 -4.21
C THR A 50 -8.30 -16.40 -5.60
N VAL A 51 -7.37 -15.84 -6.36
CA VAL A 51 -7.00 -16.31 -7.69
C VAL A 51 -5.52 -16.67 -7.71
N ILE A 52 -5.19 -17.89 -8.10
CA ILE A 52 -3.81 -18.39 -8.20
C ILE A 52 -3.41 -18.41 -9.68
N LEU A 53 -2.31 -17.73 -9.99
CA LEU A 53 -1.70 -17.69 -11.30
C LEU A 53 -0.73 -18.87 -11.47
N THR A 54 -0.81 -19.50 -12.63
CA THR A 54 0.10 -20.55 -13.08
C THR A 54 0.96 -20.04 -14.24
N PRO A 55 2.08 -20.70 -14.59
CA PRO A 55 2.87 -20.32 -15.76
C PRO A 55 2.09 -20.33 -17.07
N SER A 56 0.99 -21.09 -17.13
CA SER A 56 0.08 -21.17 -18.28
C SER A 56 -1.04 -20.14 -18.27
N THR A 57 -1.20 -19.34 -17.21
CA THR A 57 -2.27 -18.35 -17.15
C THR A 57 -2.09 -17.28 -18.24
N LYS A 58 -3.06 -17.20 -19.15
CA LYS A 58 -3.07 -16.19 -20.20
C LYS A 58 -3.68 -14.90 -19.68
N ILE A 59 -3.00 -13.77 -19.85
CA ILE A 59 -3.50 -12.46 -19.43
C ILE A 59 -3.69 -11.58 -20.67
N THR A 60 -4.92 -11.12 -20.90
CA THR A 60 -5.30 -10.39 -22.12
C THR A 60 -5.97 -9.07 -21.78
N GLN A 61 -5.42 -7.97 -22.29
CA GLN A 61 -6.08 -6.67 -22.29
C GLN A 61 -6.92 -6.50 -23.56
N THR A 62 -8.13 -5.98 -23.39
CA THR A 62 -9.03 -5.65 -24.51
C THR A 62 -9.18 -4.13 -24.64
N SER A 63 -9.06 -3.61 -25.88
CA SER A 63 -9.18 -2.18 -26.18
C SER A 63 -10.04 -1.96 -27.44
N GLY A 64 -11.01 -1.05 -27.36
CA GLY A 64 -11.91 -0.75 -28.48
C GLY A 64 -12.72 -1.96 -28.97
N ILE A 65 -13.09 -1.97 -30.25
CA ILE A 65 -14.06 -2.93 -30.82
C ILE A 65 -13.45 -4.34 -31.01
N ALA A 66 -12.12 -4.49 -31.08
CA ALA A 66 -11.52 -5.82 -31.31
C ALA A 66 -10.05 -6.00 -30.89
N LYS A 67 -9.33 -4.99 -30.37
CA LYS A 67 -7.89 -5.12 -30.11
C LYS A 67 -7.66 -5.94 -28.83
N ARG A 68 -6.86 -7.00 -28.95
CA ARG A 68 -6.43 -7.86 -27.83
C ARG A 68 -4.91 -7.84 -27.74
N GLU A 69 -4.39 -7.61 -26.55
CA GLU A 69 -2.96 -7.58 -26.30
C GLU A 69 -2.62 -8.50 -25.13
N ALA A 70 -1.62 -9.36 -25.28
CA ALA A 70 -1.12 -10.18 -24.18
C ALA A 70 -0.37 -9.27 -23.20
N ARG A 71 -0.61 -9.45 -21.90
CA ARG A 71 -0.02 -8.60 -20.85
C ARG A 71 0.71 -9.45 -19.83
N PRO A 72 1.79 -8.94 -19.22
CA PRO A 72 2.45 -9.62 -18.12
C PRO A 72 1.64 -9.50 -16.83
N VAL A 73 1.93 -10.37 -15.84
CA VAL A 73 1.31 -10.36 -14.50
C VAL A 73 1.34 -8.98 -13.85
N LYS A 74 2.44 -8.23 -14.02
CA LYS A 74 2.60 -6.85 -13.51
C LYS A 74 1.55 -5.85 -14.01
N ALA A 75 0.78 -6.18 -15.04
CA ALA A 75 -0.33 -5.33 -15.50
C ALA A 75 -1.57 -5.45 -14.61
N LEU A 76 -1.67 -6.52 -13.80
CA LEU A 76 -2.72 -6.72 -12.83
C LEU A 76 -2.40 -5.90 -11.58
N ILE A 77 -3.24 -4.91 -11.30
CA ILE A 77 -3.02 -3.94 -10.22
C ILE A 77 -4.25 -3.87 -9.30
N PRO A 78 -4.07 -3.52 -8.01
CA PRO A 78 -5.20 -3.23 -7.13
C PRO A 78 -6.17 -2.20 -7.73
N GLY A 79 -7.46 -2.44 -7.57
CA GLY A 79 -8.55 -1.65 -8.16
C GLY A 79 -8.92 -2.04 -9.59
N LEU A 80 -8.15 -2.92 -10.25
CA LEU A 80 -8.45 -3.40 -11.60
C LEU A 80 -9.67 -4.32 -11.60
N ILE A 81 -10.65 -4.02 -12.45
CA ILE A 81 -11.74 -4.92 -12.78
C ILE A 81 -11.26 -5.92 -13.82
N PHE A 82 -11.46 -7.21 -13.56
CA PHE A 82 -11.06 -8.28 -14.45
C PHE A 82 -12.06 -9.43 -14.44
N THR A 83 -12.03 -10.22 -15.50
CA THR A 83 -12.71 -11.52 -15.59
C THR A 83 -11.66 -12.62 -15.51
N VAL A 84 -11.88 -13.60 -14.63
CA VAL A 84 -11.05 -14.82 -14.56
C VAL A 84 -11.85 -16.01 -15.05
N ASN A 85 -11.20 -16.85 -15.85
CA ASN A 85 -11.64 -18.19 -16.21
C ASN A 85 -10.64 -19.20 -15.65
N GLY A 86 -11.14 -20.29 -15.10
CA GLY A 86 -10.32 -21.41 -14.65
C GLY A 86 -11.05 -22.30 -13.65
N ASP A 87 -10.30 -23.09 -12.91
CA ASP A 87 -10.83 -24.13 -12.05
C ASP A 87 -11.03 -23.64 -10.61
N MET A 88 -12.25 -23.71 -10.11
CA MET A 88 -12.63 -23.24 -8.77
C MET A 88 -12.67 -24.37 -7.76
N GLN A 89 -12.06 -24.13 -6.59
CA GLN A 89 -12.18 -24.95 -5.39
C GLN A 89 -12.47 -24.04 -4.19
N GLY A 90 -13.71 -24.06 -3.70
CA GLY A 90 -14.17 -23.14 -2.64
C GLY A 90 -14.16 -21.68 -3.11
N GLN A 91 -13.36 -20.82 -2.45
CA GLN A 91 -13.18 -19.42 -2.83
C GLN A 91 -11.87 -19.18 -3.62
N THR A 92 -11.19 -20.25 -4.03
CA THR A 92 -9.92 -20.17 -4.75
C THR A 92 -10.11 -20.60 -6.20
N VAL A 93 -9.63 -19.81 -7.15
CA VAL A 93 -9.64 -20.11 -8.58
C VAL A 93 -8.22 -20.24 -9.09
N THR A 94 -7.89 -21.39 -9.67
CA THR A 94 -6.65 -21.55 -10.45
C THR A 94 -6.89 -20.99 -11.83
N ALA A 95 -6.25 -19.87 -12.15
CA ALA A 95 -6.55 -19.11 -13.36
C ALA A 95 -5.93 -19.76 -14.61
N GLU A 96 -6.75 -19.96 -15.62
CA GLU A 96 -6.32 -20.31 -16.98
C GLU A 96 -6.24 -19.07 -17.86
N ASP A 97 -7.21 -18.16 -17.74
CA ASP A 97 -7.30 -16.98 -18.58
C ASP A 97 -7.90 -15.80 -17.80
N ILE A 98 -7.21 -14.67 -17.85
CA ILE A 98 -7.59 -13.40 -17.23
C ILE A 98 -7.77 -12.36 -18.33
N LYS A 99 -8.89 -11.65 -18.29
CA LYS A 99 -9.19 -10.55 -19.21
C LYS A 99 -9.54 -9.28 -18.45
N PHE A 100 -9.07 -8.15 -18.95
CA PHE A 100 -9.48 -6.83 -18.46
C PHE A 100 -9.58 -5.83 -19.61
N LYS A 101 -10.26 -4.70 -19.40
CA LYS A 101 -10.40 -3.65 -20.41
C LYS A 101 -9.37 -2.55 -20.17
N ASP A 102 -8.88 -1.92 -21.24
CA ASP A 102 -7.96 -0.77 -21.15
C ASP A 102 -8.54 0.38 -20.32
N ARG A 103 -9.84 0.65 -20.46
CA ARG A 103 -10.53 1.67 -19.66
C ARG A 103 -10.44 1.38 -18.16
N ASP A 104 -10.68 0.12 -17.77
CA ASP A 104 -10.66 -0.29 -16.36
C ASP A 104 -9.23 -0.28 -15.82
N TRP A 105 -8.25 -0.65 -16.66
CA TRP A 105 -6.83 -0.53 -16.34
C TRP A 105 -6.41 0.92 -16.13
N ARG A 106 -6.81 1.84 -17.01
CA ARG A 106 -6.55 3.27 -16.85
C ARG A 106 -7.21 3.83 -15.58
N ALA A 107 -8.44 3.41 -15.28
CA ALA A 107 -9.14 3.82 -14.06
C ALA A 107 -8.43 3.30 -12.81
N ALA A 108 -7.98 2.04 -12.82
CA ALA A 108 -7.21 1.46 -11.73
C ALA A 108 -5.82 2.11 -11.58
N VAL A 109 -5.15 2.48 -12.67
CA VAL A 109 -3.89 3.24 -12.63
C VAL A 109 -4.12 4.64 -12.06
N ALA A 110 -5.16 5.34 -12.50
CA ALA A 110 -5.51 6.66 -11.97
C ALA A 110 -5.85 6.62 -10.48
N ALA A 111 -6.55 5.57 -10.04
CA ALA A 111 -6.80 5.32 -8.62
C ALA A 111 -5.47 5.01 -7.90
N LYS A 112 -4.65 4.10 -8.43
CA LYS A 112 -3.39 3.65 -7.83
C LYS A 112 -2.34 4.75 -7.70
N ALA A 113 -2.22 5.62 -8.69
CA ALA A 113 -1.35 6.80 -8.67
C ALA A 113 -1.69 7.77 -7.51
N GLY A 114 -2.88 7.64 -6.92
CA GLY A 114 -3.31 8.32 -5.69
C GLY A 114 -3.53 7.41 -4.49
N THR A 115 -3.14 6.12 -4.54
CA THR A 115 -3.47 5.16 -3.46
C THR A 115 -2.48 5.21 -2.29
N VAL A 116 -3.08 5.08 -1.10
CA VAL A 116 -2.40 4.96 0.19
C VAL A 116 -1.38 3.83 0.22
N ALA A 117 -1.58 2.73 -0.52
CA ALA A 117 -0.66 1.59 -0.50
C ALA A 117 0.69 1.90 -1.17
N GLU A 118 0.67 2.47 -2.38
CA GLU A 118 1.91 2.91 -3.04
C GLU A 118 2.55 4.04 -2.23
N PHE A 119 1.78 5.00 -1.72
CA PHE A 119 2.32 6.04 -0.82
C PHE A 119 2.89 5.48 0.49
N ALA A 120 2.36 4.38 1.02
CA ALA A 120 2.86 3.72 2.22
C ALA A 120 4.17 2.97 1.95
N GLU A 121 4.27 2.27 0.82
CA GLU A 121 5.50 1.61 0.38
C GLU A 121 6.60 2.64 0.10
N LEU A 122 6.25 3.71 -0.62
CA LEU A 122 7.12 4.86 -0.87
C LEU A 122 7.60 5.52 0.42
N ARG A 123 6.69 5.74 1.38
CA ARG A 123 7.02 6.23 2.72
C ARG A 123 8.03 5.30 3.40
N SER A 124 7.77 3.99 3.40
CA SER A 124 8.65 3.00 4.00
C SER A 124 10.03 3.00 3.35
N ALA A 125 10.12 3.12 2.03
CA ALA A 125 11.38 3.22 1.30
C ALA A 125 12.17 4.51 1.63
N ILE A 126 11.46 5.63 1.84
CA ILE A 126 12.06 6.89 2.29
C ILE A 126 12.57 6.77 3.73
N ILE A 127 11.78 6.17 4.63
CA ILE A 127 12.17 5.87 6.02
C ILE A 127 13.34 4.86 6.06
N GLY A 128 13.41 3.94 5.10
CA GLY A 128 14.52 3.00 4.96
C GLY A 128 15.78 3.61 4.33
N GLY A 129 15.68 4.79 3.71
CA GLY A 129 16.79 5.47 3.02
C GLY A 129 17.28 4.78 1.72
N GLN A 130 16.59 3.75 1.23
CA GLN A 130 17.14 2.85 0.20
C GLN A 130 16.91 3.33 -1.24
N GLU A 131 15.79 4.00 -1.55
CA GLU A 131 15.38 4.22 -2.96
C GLU A 131 15.20 5.68 -3.40
N TYR A 132 15.33 6.64 -2.48
CA TYR A 132 15.06 8.06 -2.74
C TYR A 132 16.27 8.94 -2.45
N VAL A 133 16.35 10.05 -3.20
CA VAL A 133 17.32 11.14 -2.96
C VAL A 133 16.58 12.30 -2.34
N ILE A 134 17.07 12.79 -1.21
CA ILE A 134 16.61 14.03 -0.58
C ILE A 134 17.15 15.18 -1.41
N ARG A 135 16.25 16.02 -1.93
CA ARG A 135 16.60 17.21 -2.72
C ARG A 135 16.63 18.46 -1.86
N GLU A 136 15.67 18.57 -0.96
CA GLU A 136 15.51 19.67 -0.03
C GLU A 136 14.94 19.16 1.28
N GLU A 137 15.27 19.85 2.36
CA GLU A 137 14.75 19.56 3.68
C GLU A 137 14.38 20.87 4.40
N SER A 138 13.27 20.85 5.12
CA SER A 138 12.90 21.89 6.08
C SER A 138 12.45 21.24 7.38
N ILE A 139 12.96 21.75 8.50
CA ILE A 139 12.57 21.30 9.83
C ILE A 139 11.66 22.35 10.46
N VAL A 140 10.58 21.88 11.07
CA VAL A 140 9.61 22.72 11.80
C VAL A 140 9.64 22.31 13.26
N TYR A 141 10.06 23.21 14.14
CA TYR A 141 10.04 22.95 15.58
C TYR A 141 8.75 23.44 16.23
N PHE A 142 8.33 22.72 17.27
CA PHE A 142 7.09 22.98 17.98
C PHE A 142 7.32 23.18 19.49
N PRO A 143 6.56 24.11 20.11
CA PRO A 143 6.44 24.16 21.56
C PRO A 143 5.89 22.86 22.15
N THR A 144 6.15 22.64 23.43
CA THR A 144 5.61 21.50 24.19
C THR A 144 4.08 21.46 24.10
N GLY A 145 3.52 20.28 23.82
CA GLY A 145 2.06 20.08 23.70
C GLY A 145 1.39 20.76 22.49
N SER A 146 2.12 21.52 21.67
CA SER A 146 1.56 22.29 20.55
C SER A 146 1.76 21.60 19.20
N ALA A 147 0.80 21.81 18.30
CA ALA A 147 0.87 21.48 16.87
C ALA A 147 0.69 22.72 15.97
N VAL A 148 0.77 23.92 16.54
CA VAL A 148 0.64 25.19 15.80
C VAL A 148 1.96 25.50 15.10
N ILE A 149 1.89 25.75 13.79
CA ILE A 149 3.05 26.12 12.97
C ILE A 149 3.34 27.62 13.17
N GLY A 150 4.55 27.94 13.63
CA GLY A 150 5.01 29.32 13.77
C GLY A 150 5.13 30.05 12.42
N VAL A 151 5.05 31.38 12.43
CA VAL A 151 5.04 32.22 11.22
C VAL A 151 6.31 32.04 10.37
N THR A 152 7.49 32.00 11.00
CA THR A 152 8.77 31.75 10.30
C THR A 152 8.76 30.41 9.58
N TYR A 153 8.26 29.35 10.22
CA TYR A 153 8.18 28.03 9.59
C TYR A 153 7.17 27.98 8.44
N LYS A 154 6.06 28.72 8.55
CA LYS A 154 5.11 28.88 7.43
C LYS A 154 5.79 29.48 6.19
N GLN A 155 6.65 30.48 6.37
CA GLN A 155 7.42 31.07 5.27
C GLN A 155 8.38 30.05 4.65
N ASN A 156 9.14 29.31 5.47
CA ASN A 156 10.05 28.26 4.99
C ASN A 156 9.31 27.14 4.23
N LEU A 157 8.18 26.68 4.76
CA LEU A 157 7.35 25.67 4.12
C LEU A 157 6.75 26.18 2.79
N THR A 158 6.40 27.46 2.70
CA THR A 158 5.93 28.06 1.45
C THR A 158 7.04 28.10 0.40
N ALA A 159 8.24 28.51 0.79
CA ALA A 159 9.40 28.52 -0.11
C ALA A 159 9.75 27.10 -0.59
N LEU A 160 9.74 26.11 0.31
CA LEU A 160 9.92 24.70 -0.04
C LEU A 160 8.83 24.22 -1.00
N ALA A 161 7.55 24.53 -0.73
CA ALA A 161 6.44 24.15 -1.59
C ALA A 161 6.56 24.75 -3.01
N GLN A 162 7.03 26.00 -3.13
CA GLN A 162 7.27 26.66 -4.41
C GLN A 162 8.45 26.06 -5.17
N LYS A 163 9.47 25.54 -4.47
CA LYS A 163 10.62 24.89 -5.09
C LYS A 163 10.31 23.46 -5.54
N ALA A 164 9.37 22.78 -4.89
CA ALA A 164 9.06 21.37 -5.14
C ALA A 164 8.80 21.01 -6.63
N PRO A 165 7.97 21.78 -7.39
CA PRO A 165 7.72 21.50 -8.81
C PRO A 165 8.96 21.49 -9.70
N THR A 166 10.04 22.15 -9.30
CA THR A 166 11.30 22.15 -10.06
C THR A 166 11.99 20.78 -10.09
N TYR A 167 11.62 19.88 -9.18
CA TYR A 167 12.24 18.56 -9.01
C TYR A 167 11.57 17.42 -9.81
N GLY A 168 10.79 17.74 -10.85
CA GLY A 168 10.24 16.74 -11.78
C GLY A 168 9.33 15.72 -11.08
N ASN A 169 9.69 14.43 -11.07
CA ASN A 169 8.93 13.38 -10.38
C ASN A 169 9.17 13.41 -8.85
N TYR A 170 8.86 14.53 -8.22
CA TYR A 170 9.05 14.72 -6.79
C TYR A 170 7.92 14.13 -5.96
N ARG A 171 8.21 13.89 -4.68
CA ARG A 171 7.24 13.62 -3.61
C ARG A 171 7.64 14.40 -2.37
N ILE A 172 6.65 14.75 -1.54
CA ILE A 172 6.86 15.41 -0.26
C ILE A 172 6.67 14.38 0.86
N SER A 173 7.75 14.12 1.59
CA SER A 173 7.73 13.30 2.81
C SER A 173 7.59 14.19 4.04
N ILE A 174 6.77 13.77 5.01
CA ILE A 174 6.51 14.50 6.25
C ILE A 174 6.58 13.51 7.41
N LEU A 175 7.59 13.68 8.27
CA LEU A 175 7.82 12.87 9.46
C LEU A 175 7.68 13.73 10.70
N GLY A 176 6.67 13.45 11.53
CA GLY A 176 6.44 14.14 12.80
C GLY A 176 7.02 13.38 13.98
N PHE A 177 7.67 14.12 14.86
CA PHE A 177 8.30 13.63 16.07
C PHE A 177 7.75 14.36 17.30
N ALA A 178 7.78 13.68 18.43
CA ALA A 178 7.38 14.18 19.73
C ALA A 178 8.54 14.10 20.73
N ASP A 179 8.31 14.66 21.91
CA ASP A 179 9.30 14.63 22.99
C ASP A 179 9.55 13.17 23.41
N PRO A 180 10.80 12.73 23.64
CA PRO A 180 11.08 11.38 24.14
C PRO A 180 10.58 11.18 25.58
N THR A 181 10.22 12.26 26.28
CA THR A 181 9.66 12.21 27.62
C THR A 181 8.14 12.26 27.59
N GLY A 182 7.49 11.60 28.56
CA GLY A 182 6.05 11.62 28.72
C GLY A 182 5.37 10.29 28.38
N ASN A 183 4.12 10.37 27.90
CA ASN A 183 3.31 9.20 27.57
C ASN A 183 3.41 8.89 26.08
N ALA A 184 3.89 7.69 25.73
CA ALA A 184 4.09 7.26 24.35
C ALA A 184 2.83 7.39 23.47
N ALA A 185 1.64 7.03 23.97
CA ALA A 185 0.41 7.16 23.19
C ALA A 185 0.00 8.62 22.96
N ALA A 186 0.28 9.51 23.93
CA ALA A 186 0.08 10.94 23.77
C ALA A 186 1.09 11.54 22.77
N ASN A 187 2.35 11.12 22.85
CA ASN A 187 3.44 11.53 21.96
C ASN A 187 3.19 11.07 20.52
N GLU A 188 2.69 9.86 20.32
CA GLU A 188 2.26 9.35 19.01
C GLU A 188 1.16 10.25 18.41
N ARG A 189 0.08 10.49 19.17
CA ARG A 189 -1.02 11.37 18.74
C ARG A 189 -0.55 12.79 18.46
N LEU A 190 0.37 13.33 19.26
CA LEU A 190 0.89 14.69 19.08
C LEU A 190 1.79 14.79 17.84
N SER A 191 2.65 13.80 17.62
CA SER A 191 3.48 13.72 16.41
C SER A 191 2.63 13.64 15.14
N GLN A 192 1.53 12.86 15.18
CA GLN A 192 0.55 12.79 14.11
C GLN A 192 -0.11 14.16 13.84
N LYS A 193 -0.60 14.82 14.90
CA LYS A 193 -1.23 16.16 14.79
C LYS A 193 -0.30 17.18 14.15
N ARG A 194 0.97 17.21 14.55
CA ARG A 194 1.99 18.11 13.97
C ARG A 194 2.22 17.82 12.49
N ALA A 195 2.44 16.55 12.13
CA ALA A 195 2.65 16.16 10.75
C ALA A 195 1.42 16.47 9.88
N MET A 196 0.20 16.25 10.39
CA MET A 196 -1.04 16.64 9.72
C MET A 196 -1.17 18.15 9.53
N ALA A 197 -0.83 18.96 10.54
CA ALA A 197 -0.87 20.41 10.43
C ALA A 197 0.04 20.91 9.30
N VAL A 198 1.27 20.40 9.23
CA VAL A 198 2.24 20.72 8.18
C VAL A 198 1.76 20.24 6.81
N SER A 199 1.23 19.02 6.74
CA SER A 199 0.66 18.44 5.50
C SER A 199 -0.51 19.28 4.96
N ASN A 200 -1.42 19.71 5.84
CA ASN A 200 -2.54 20.59 5.49
C ASN A 200 -2.04 21.95 5.00
N TYR A 201 -1.08 22.54 5.71
CA TYR A 201 -0.51 23.84 5.34
C TYR A 201 0.13 23.78 3.94
N LEU A 202 0.96 22.76 3.67
CA LEU A 202 1.60 22.57 2.36
C LEU A 202 0.58 22.41 1.24
N ARG A 203 -0.50 21.63 1.45
CA ARG A 203 -1.59 21.52 0.47
C ARG A 203 -2.31 22.85 0.21
N GLN A 204 -2.49 23.67 1.24
CA GLN A 204 -3.15 24.98 1.13
C GLN A 204 -2.32 26.01 0.37
N THR A 205 -1.00 25.84 0.25
CA THR A 205 -0.16 26.76 -0.54
C THR A 205 -0.55 26.79 -2.03
N GLY A 206 -1.18 25.72 -2.55
CA GLY A 206 -1.50 25.58 -3.97
C GLY A 206 -0.30 25.35 -4.89
N ALA A 207 0.94 25.38 -4.36
CA ALA A 207 2.16 25.20 -5.14
C ALA A 207 2.50 23.73 -5.43
N ILE A 208 1.89 22.80 -4.71
CA ILE A 208 2.14 21.36 -4.81
C ILE A 208 0.99 20.68 -5.54
N GLU A 209 1.32 19.89 -6.57
CA GLU A 209 0.31 19.16 -7.34
C GLU A 209 -0.43 18.15 -6.45
N PRO A 210 -1.74 17.92 -6.68
CA PRO A 210 -2.48 16.86 -6.00
C PRO A 210 -1.76 15.51 -6.09
N GLY A 211 -1.69 14.77 -4.98
CA GLY A 211 -1.04 13.46 -4.93
C GLY A 211 0.49 13.48 -4.76
N ARG A 212 1.13 14.65 -4.71
CA ARG A 212 2.60 14.75 -4.46
C ARG A 212 2.95 14.75 -2.97
N VAL A 213 2.01 15.09 -2.10
CA VAL A 213 2.20 15.05 -0.64
C VAL A 213 1.85 13.67 -0.11
N LEU A 214 2.84 12.95 0.42
CA LEU A 214 2.62 11.67 1.09
C LEU A 214 1.80 11.84 2.36
N SER A 215 1.11 10.78 2.77
CA SER A 215 0.43 10.75 4.06
C SER A 215 1.41 11.06 5.20
N PRO A 216 1.09 12.00 6.10
CA PRO A 216 1.98 12.38 7.19
C PRO A 216 2.23 11.19 8.12
N SER A 217 3.48 11.08 8.57
CA SER A 217 3.93 10.00 9.44
C SER A 217 4.03 10.47 10.88
N ALA A 218 3.41 9.73 11.79
CA ALA A 218 3.74 9.82 13.20
C ALA A 218 4.94 8.92 13.48
N MET A 219 5.95 9.47 14.14
CA MET A 219 7.12 8.72 14.61
C MET A 219 7.14 8.61 16.13
N GLY A 220 6.16 9.24 16.81
CA GLY A 220 6.09 9.29 18.26
C GLY A 220 7.39 9.81 18.86
N GLU A 221 7.97 9.02 19.76
CA GLU A 221 9.24 9.28 20.45
C GLU A 221 10.48 8.87 19.64
N GLY A 222 10.28 8.53 18.35
CA GLY A 222 11.36 8.20 17.42
C GLY A 222 12.44 9.28 17.41
N THR A 223 13.69 8.87 17.26
CA THR A 223 14.83 9.76 17.49
C THR A 223 15.37 10.36 16.20
N THR A 224 15.46 9.59 15.11
CA THR A 224 16.13 10.03 13.86
C THR A 224 15.29 9.82 12.62
N ALA A 225 15.27 10.80 11.73
CA ALA A 225 14.92 10.58 10.33
C ALA A 225 16.13 10.02 9.54
N PRO A 226 15.94 9.36 8.40
CA PRO A 226 17.06 8.84 7.61
C PRO A 226 17.99 9.95 7.12
N GLY A 227 19.29 9.78 7.25
CA GLY A 227 20.26 10.81 6.86
C GLY A 227 20.24 12.06 7.73
N GLU A 228 19.57 12.04 8.87
CA GLU A 228 19.58 13.10 9.89
C GLU A 228 20.35 12.62 11.13
N ALA A 229 21.04 13.53 11.81
CA ALA A 229 21.60 13.28 13.13
C ALA A 229 20.51 13.16 14.21
N ALA A 230 20.82 12.51 15.33
CA ALA A 230 19.91 12.45 16.47
C ALA A 230 19.74 13.84 17.11
N PRO A 231 18.53 14.20 17.58
CA PRO A 231 18.29 15.46 18.28
C PRO A 231 19.09 15.48 19.58
N VAL A 232 19.75 16.60 19.86
CA VAL A 232 20.60 16.71 21.07
C VAL A 232 19.81 17.22 22.29
N ASN A 233 18.56 17.64 22.10
CA ASN A 233 17.68 18.11 23.17
C ASN A 233 16.20 17.90 22.83
N ASN A 234 15.33 18.06 23.83
CA ASN A 234 13.89 17.88 23.67
C ASN A 234 13.25 18.88 22.68
N THR A 235 13.83 20.07 22.52
CA THR A 235 13.34 21.06 21.54
C THR A 235 13.55 20.56 20.12
N GLU A 236 14.70 19.96 19.84
CA GLU A 236 14.98 19.33 18.56
C GLU A 236 14.18 18.03 18.35
N ALA A 237 13.89 17.30 19.42
CA ALA A 237 13.00 16.14 19.33
C ALA A 237 11.58 16.53 18.88
N ARG A 238 11.07 17.69 19.32
CA ARG A 238 9.74 18.20 18.95
C ARG A 238 9.74 18.86 17.57
N ARG A 239 9.91 18.05 16.53
CA ARG A 239 10.01 18.54 15.15
C ARG A 239 9.09 17.82 14.17
N VAL A 240 8.86 18.45 13.04
CA VAL A 240 8.42 17.79 11.81
C VAL A 240 9.51 18.01 10.76
N VAL A 241 10.00 16.91 10.19
CA VAL A 241 10.96 16.91 9.09
C VAL A 241 10.16 16.82 7.78
N VAL A 242 10.31 17.83 6.93
CA VAL A 242 9.66 17.90 5.61
C VAL A 242 10.74 17.80 4.54
N ARG A 243 10.57 16.87 3.60
CA ARG A 243 11.56 16.62 2.54
C ARG A 243 10.93 16.60 1.17
N ILE A 244 11.60 17.24 0.22
CA ILE A 244 11.39 16.96 -1.20
C ILE A 244 12.28 15.79 -1.56
N VAL A 245 11.68 14.73 -2.09
CA VAL A 245 12.42 13.54 -2.52
C VAL A 245 12.13 13.19 -3.97
N THR A 246 13.12 12.63 -4.66
CA THR A 246 12.96 12.07 -6.01
C THR A 246 13.45 10.62 -6.05
N PRO A 247 12.85 9.73 -6.85
CA PRO A 247 13.36 8.37 -7.03
C PRO A 247 14.82 8.37 -7.50
N LYS A 248 15.65 7.47 -6.98
CA LYS A 248 17.05 7.30 -7.45
C LYS A 248 17.14 6.88 -8.93
N VAL A 249 16.12 6.19 -9.45
CA VAL A 249 16.10 5.60 -10.81
C VAL A 249 16.14 6.64 -11.94
N GLN A 250 15.98 7.94 -11.64
CA GLN A 250 16.00 9.02 -12.63
C GLN A 250 17.34 9.77 -12.77
N LEU A 251 18.44 9.29 -12.18
CA LEU A 251 19.75 9.95 -12.31
C LEU A 251 20.56 9.54 -13.56
N ASN A 252 20.02 8.68 -14.42
CA ASN A 252 20.69 8.21 -15.64
C ASN A 252 19.82 8.44 -16.89
N GLN A 253 19.64 9.70 -17.32
CA GLN A 253 19.36 10.04 -18.72
C GLN A 253 20.03 11.36 -19.07
#